data_AF-A0A8C3M8G1-F1
#
_entry.id   AF-A0A8C3M8G1-F1
#
_cell.length_a   1.000
_cell.length_b   1.000
_cell.length_c   1.000
_cell.angle_alpha   90.00
_cell.angle_beta   90.00
_cell.angle_gamma   90.00
#
_symmetry.space_group_name_H-M   'P 1'
#
loop_
_entity.id
_entity.type
_entity.pdbx_description
1 polymer ?
#
loop_
_entity_poly.entity_id
_entity_poly.type
_entity_poly.pdbx_seq_one_letter_code
_entity_poly.pdbx_strand_id
1 'polypeptide(L)'
;MQVAVVGAGVIGLSTALCITETCPSCSVTVLSDQFSPNTTSDVAAGMLIPHIYPDTPIHRQKQWFQETFTYLFAISNSAQASEAGIHLVSGSPKEELPFWSDIVLGFRPMSEAELQKFPQHRFGQAFTTLKCDCPPYLLWLEKRLKAAGTQMYTRKVADLWELHREYDIVVNCTGMGAHQLVGDKQLFPVRGQVLKVHAPWVTQFIRDGDGLTYIYPGIHRVTLGGTREKGSQLL
;
A
#
# COMPACT_ATOMS: atom_id res chain seq x y z
N MET A 1 -7.14 28.08 -2.55
CA MET A 1 -7.39 27.48 -1.21
C MET A 1 -6.13 26.76 -0.77
N GLN A 2 -5.62 27.02 0.42
CA GLN A 2 -4.42 26.42 0.98
C GLN A 2 -4.79 25.10 1.66
N VAL A 3 -4.22 23.98 1.21
CA VAL A 3 -4.49 22.64 1.74
C VAL A 3 -3.22 22.05 2.32
N ALA A 4 -3.24 21.69 3.61
CA ALA A 4 -2.19 20.90 4.23
C ALA A 4 -2.57 19.42 4.24
N VAL A 5 -1.71 18.56 3.72
CA VAL A 5 -1.80 17.11 3.91
C VAL A 5 -0.74 16.70 4.93
N VAL A 6 -1.17 16.14 6.06
CA VAL A 6 -0.26 15.77 7.16
C VAL A 6 0.04 14.28 7.09
N GLY A 7 1.30 13.93 6.78
CA GLY A 7 1.80 12.57 6.62
C GLY A 7 2.28 12.30 5.18
N ALA A 8 3.47 11.70 5.06
CA ALA A 8 4.10 11.38 3.76
C ALA A 8 4.20 9.88 3.47
N GLY A 9 3.33 9.06 4.09
CA GLY A 9 3.13 7.67 3.67
C GLY A 9 2.34 7.58 2.35
N VAL A 10 2.10 6.36 1.86
CA VAL A 10 1.42 6.14 0.56
C VAL A 10 0.05 6.83 0.48
N ILE A 11 -0.70 6.87 1.59
CA ILE A 11 -2.01 7.53 1.65
C ILE A 11 -1.88 9.04 1.55
N GLY A 12 -0.95 9.66 2.29
CA GLY A 12 -0.76 11.10 2.27
C GLY A 12 -0.28 11.60 0.91
N LEU A 13 0.73 10.95 0.32
CA LEU A 13 1.25 11.36 -0.99
C LEU A 13 0.25 11.14 -2.12
N SER A 14 -0.47 10.00 -2.14
CA SER A 14 -1.50 9.75 -3.16
C SER A 14 -2.69 10.71 -3.01
N THR A 15 -3.08 11.04 -1.78
CA THR A 15 -4.15 12.02 -1.50
C THR A 15 -3.75 13.42 -1.95
N ALA A 16 -2.53 13.87 -1.62
CA ALA A 16 -2.00 15.14 -2.08
C ALA A 16 -2.00 15.21 -3.62
N LEU A 17 -1.60 14.13 -4.29
CA LEU A 17 -1.55 14.09 -5.75
C LEU A 17 -2.97 14.16 -6.35
N CYS A 18 -3.92 13.40 -5.79
CA CYS A 18 -5.32 13.43 -6.21
C CYS A 18 -5.91 14.85 -6.06
N ILE A 19 -5.67 15.53 -4.94
CA ILE A 19 -6.14 16.92 -4.74
C ILE A 19 -5.51 17.85 -5.77
N THR A 20 -4.19 17.77 -5.98
CA THR A 20 -3.48 18.61 -6.96
C THR A 20 -3.99 18.38 -8.39
N GLU A 21 -4.36 17.16 -8.77
CA GLU A 21 -4.85 16.83 -10.11
C GLU A 21 -6.32 17.21 -10.33
N THR A 22 -7.15 17.08 -9.29
CA THR A 22 -8.61 17.27 -9.38
C THR A 22 -9.09 18.67 -8.94
N CYS A 23 -8.29 19.38 -8.14
CA CYS A 23 -8.57 20.74 -7.67
C CYS A 23 -7.43 21.71 -8.06
N PRO A 24 -7.38 22.21 -9.29
CA PRO A 24 -6.34 23.14 -9.73
C PRO A 24 -6.31 24.48 -8.96
N SER A 25 -7.40 24.83 -8.27
CA SER A 25 -7.49 26.03 -7.43
C SER A 25 -6.96 25.82 -5.99
N CYS A 26 -6.56 24.58 -5.67
CA CYS A 26 -5.95 24.21 -4.40
C CYS A 26 -4.42 24.34 -4.49
N SER A 27 -3.80 25.02 -3.52
CA SER A 27 -2.35 24.97 -3.31
C SER A 27 -2.07 23.96 -2.20
N VAL A 28 -1.43 22.84 -2.57
CA VAL A 28 -1.20 21.71 -1.66
C VAL A 28 0.20 21.81 -1.04
N THR A 29 0.28 21.59 0.27
CA THR A 29 1.53 21.38 1.00
C THR A 29 1.47 20.05 1.75
N VAL A 30 2.53 19.24 1.67
CA VAL A 30 2.69 18.03 2.50
C VAL A 30 3.59 18.35 3.68
N LEU A 31 3.10 18.06 4.89
CA LEU A 31 3.84 18.20 6.14
C LEU A 31 4.02 16.82 6.76
N SER A 32 5.26 16.41 7.05
CA SER A 32 5.52 15.12 7.69
C SER A 32 6.81 15.18 8.50
N ASP A 33 6.89 14.46 9.61
CA ASP A 33 8.15 14.31 10.36
C ASP A 33 9.09 13.28 9.70
N GLN A 34 8.53 12.33 8.95
CA GLN A 34 9.25 11.31 8.18
C GLN A 34 8.79 11.29 6.72
N PHE A 35 9.74 11.11 5.80
CA PHE A 35 9.53 10.81 4.38
C PHE A 35 10.19 9.47 4.04
N SER A 36 10.07 8.99 2.80
CA SER A 36 10.80 7.80 2.35
C SER A 36 12.32 8.01 2.57
N PRO A 37 13.06 7.03 3.10
CA PRO A 37 12.70 5.62 3.30
C PRO A 37 12.18 5.25 4.71
N ASN A 38 11.74 6.22 5.50
CA ASN A 38 11.49 6.07 6.93
C ASN A 38 10.00 5.99 7.30
N THR A 39 9.11 5.68 6.35
CA THR A 39 7.67 5.53 6.61
C THR A 39 7.30 4.06 6.81
N THR A 40 6.16 3.79 7.45
CA THR A 40 5.61 2.42 7.49
C THR A 40 5.34 1.87 6.09
N SER A 41 5.04 2.75 5.12
CA SER A 41 4.80 2.34 3.73
C SER A 41 6.07 1.76 3.09
N ASP A 42 7.26 2.29 3.40
CA ASP A 42 8.54 1.78 2.86
C ASP A 42 8.82 0.31 3.23
N VAL A 43 8.31 -0.12 4.38
CA VAL A 43 8.50 -1.49 4.91
C VAL A 43 7.45 -2.46 4.36
N ALA A 44 6.36 -1.96 3.78
CA ALA A 44 5.26 -2.79 3.29
C ALA A 44 5.73 -3.82 2.25
N ALA A 45 5.05 -4.97 2.24
CA ALA A 45 5.39 -6.03 1.31
C ALA A 45 4.93 -5.71 -0.14
N GLY A 46 3.94 -4.83 -0.28
CA GLY A 46 3.59 -4.18 -1.55
C GLY A 46 2.60 -4.93 -2.44
N MET A 47 2.14 -6.11 -2.04
CA MET A 47 1.18 -6.90 -2.82
C MET A 47 -0.21 -6.26 -2.81
N LEU A 48 -0.83 -6.15 -3.99
CA LEU A 48 -2.21 -5.70 -4.11
C LEU A 48 -3.17 -6.90 -3.94
N ILE A 49 -3.36 -7.29 -2.68
CA ILE A 49 -4.31 -8.32 -2.24
C ILE A 49 -5.12 -7.70 -1.11
N PRO A 50 -6.43 -7.43 -1.30
CA PRO A 50 -7.21 -6.74 -0.30
C PRO A 50 -7.56 -7.69 0.85
N HIS A 51 -7.42 -7.20 2.08
CA HIS A 51 -7.95 -7.86 3.27
C HIS A 51 -9.40 -7.42 3.50
N ILE A 52 -10.18 -8.27 4.16
CA ILE A 52 -11.54 -7.90 4.61
C ILE A 52 -11.43 -6.97 5.81
N TYR A 53 -12.02 -5.78 5.69
CA TYR A 53 -12.21 -4.83 6.79
C TYR A 53 -13.62 -4.99 7.38
N PRO A 54 -13.78 -5.48 8.63
CA PRO A 54 -15.10 -5.81 9.18
C PRO A 54 -16.10 -4.65 9.21
N ASP A 55 -15.62 -3.43 9.50
CA ASP A 55 -16.46 -2.25 9.69
C ASP A 55 -16.71 -1.46 8.40
N THR A 56 -16.29 -1.98 7.25
CA THR A 56 -16.49 -1.33 5.95
C THR A 56 -17.35 -2.23 5.05
N PRO A 57 -18.41 -1.73 4.40
CA PRO A 57 -19.20 -2.55 3.49
C PRO A 57 -18.36 -3.16 2.34
N ILE A 58 -18.58 -4.45 2.03
CA ILE A 58 -17.80 -5.17 1.00
C ILE A 58 -17.84 -4.47 -0.36
N HIS A 59 -18.99 -3.92 -0.77
CA HIS A 59 -19.10 -3.22 -2.06
C HIS A 59 -18.17 -2.00 -2.14
N ARG A 60 -17.97 -1.30 -1.02
CA ARG A 60 -17.06 -0.14 -0.95
C ARG A 60 -15.60 -0.58 -0.96
N GLN A 61 -15.26 -1.63 -0.21
CA GLN A 61 -13.91 -2.22 -0.26
C GLN A 61 -13.56 -2.70 -1.67
N LYS A 62 -14.51 -3.36 -2.33
CA LYS A 62 -14.38 -3.81 -3.72
C LYS A 62 -14.17 -2.63 -4.67
N GLN A 63 -14.96 -1.57 -4.54
CA GLN A 63 -14.83 -0.36 -5.35
C GLN A 63 -13.43 0.27 -5.18
N TRP A 64 -12.97 0.50 -3.95
CA TRP A 64 -11.64 1.06 -3.70
C TRP A 64 -10.52 0.19 -4.25
N PHE A 65 -10.64 -1.13 -4.12
CA PHE A 65 -9.68 -2.07 -4.71
C PHE A 65 -9.70 -1.99 -6.23
N GLN A 66 -10.88 -1.96 -6.86
CA GLN A 66 -11.02 -1.83 -8.31
C GLN A 66 -10.39 -0.54 -8.85
N GLU A 67 -10.71 0.60 -8.25
CA GLU A 67 -10.18 1.91 -8.65
C GLU A 67 -8.64 1.94 -8.51
N THR A 68 -8.12 1.42 -7.40
CA THR A 68 -6.67 1.31 -7.17
C THR A 68 -6.01 0.36 -8.17
N PHE A 69 -6.62 -0.80 -8.43
CA PHE A 69 -6.11 -1.78 -9.38
C PHE A 69 -6.06 -1.19 -10.78
N THR A 70 -7.14 -0.55 -11.25
CA THR A 70 -7.18 0.10 -12.56
C THR A 70 -6.11 1.17 -12.71
N TYR A 71 -5.92 2.02 -11.70
CA TYR A 71 -4.90 3.07 -11.71
C TYR A 71 -3.48 2.50 -11.78
N LEU A 72 -3.14 1.54 -10.90
CA LEU A 72 -1.82 0.92 -10.87
C LEU A 72 -1.58 0.05 -12.12
N PHE A 73 -2.61 -0.58 -12.67
CA PHE A 73 -2.52 -1.35 -13.91
C PHE A 73 -2.17 -0.43 -15.09
N ALA A 74 -2.76 0.77 -15.16
CA ALA A 74 -2.38 1.75 -16.17
C ALA A 74 -0.90 2.15 -16.05
N ILE A 75 -0.41 2.36 -14.82
CA ILE A 75 1.01 2.64 -14.58
C ILE A 75 1.89 1.47 -15.00
N SER A 76 1.52 0.22 -14.67
CA SER A 76 2.30 -0.96 -15.03
C SER A 76 2.42 -1.18 -16.54
N ASN A 77 1.47 -0.65 -17.33
CA ASN A 77 1.48 -0.70 -18.79
C ASN A 77 2.10 0.55 -19.43
N SER A 78 2.72 1.43 -18.64
CA SER A 78 3.34 2.67 -19.11
C SER A 78 4.88 2.60 -19.04
N ALA A 79 5.55 3.55 -19.69
CA ALA A 79 7.01 3.71 -19.58
C ALA A 79 7.47 4.05 -18.14
N GLN A 80 6.56 4.46 -17.25
CA GLN A 80 6.85 4.83 -15.87
C GLN A 80 6.83 3.62 -14.91
N ALA A 81 6.42 2.43 -15.37
CA ALA A 81 6.24 1.25 -14.52
C ALA A 81 7.47 0.93 -13.64
N SER A 82 8.66 0.93 -14.26
CA SER A 82 9.92 0.63 -13.57
C SER A 82 10.26 1.70 -12.52
N GLU A 83 10.14 2.99 -12.88
CA GLU A 83 10.40 4.10 -11.96
C GLU A 83 9.43 4.11 -10.77
N ALA A 84 8.15 3.85 -11.02
CA ALA A 84 7.11 3.78 -10.01
C ALA A 84 7.15 2.48 -9.18
N GLY A 85 7.99 1.50 -9.55
CA GLY A 85 8.07 0.21 -8.87
C GLY A 85 6.82 -0.67 -9.00
N ILE A 86 6.02 -0.48 -10.05
CA ILE A 86 4.76 -1.20 -10.25
C ILE A 86 4.93 -2.28 -11.32
N HIS A 87 4.62 -3.53 -10.97
CA HIS A 87 4.72 -4.65 -11.91
C HIS A 87 3.65 -5.71 -11.63
N LEU A 88 3.33 -6.49 -12.66
CA LEU A 88 2.47 -7.67 -12.52
C LEU A 88 3.24 -8.82 -11.90
N VAL A 89 2.55 -9.57 -11.05
CA VAL A 89 3.08 -10.78 -10.42
C VAL A 89 1.97 -11.83 -10.32
N SER A 90 2.30 -13.04 -10.75
CA SER A 90 1.40 -14.19 -10.69
C SER A 90 1.74 -15.07 -9.49
N GLY A 91 0.76 -15.79 -8.98
CA GLY A 91 0.98 -16.61 -7.80
C GLY A 91 -0.31 -17.17 -7.21
N SER A 92 -0.18 -17.72 -6.01
CA SER A 92 -1.19 -18.57 -5.43
C SER A 92 -1.55 -18.25 -3.99
N PRO A 93 -2.77 -17.77 -3.72
CA PRO A 93 -3.34 -17.72 -2.39
C PRO A 93 -4.11 -19.01 -2.10
N LYS A 94 -4.44 -19.21 -0.84
CA LYS A 94 -5.44 -20.18 -0.40
C LYS A 94 -6.67 -19.43 0.13
N GLU A 95 -7.58 -19.02 -0.76
CA GLU A 95 -8.77 -18.24 -0.35
C GLU A 95 -9.99 -18.52 -1.24
N GLU A 96 -10.93 -19.36 -0.83
CA GLU A 96 -12.09 -19.73 -1.67
C GLU A 96 -12.89 -18.50 -2.17
N LEU A 97 -12.87 -18.28 -3.49
CA LEU A 97 -13.59 -17.25 -4.27
C LEU A 97 -13.82 -15.90 -3.54
N PRO A 98 -12.78 -15.08 -3.37
CA PRO A 98 -12.88 -13.82 -2.65
C PRO A 98 -13.69 -12.77 -3.42
N PHE A 99 -14.21 -11.76 -2.71
CA PHE A 99 -15.08 -10.70 -3.28
C PHE A 99 -14.45 -9.89 -4.42
N TRP A 100 -13.13 -9.98 -4.58
CA TRP A 100 -12.29 -9.26 -5.52
C TRP A 100 -11.75 -10.14 -6.67
N SER A 101 -12.16 -11.41 -6.74
CA SER A 101 -11.64 -12.37 -7.73
C SER A 101 -11.85 -11.95 -9.19
N ASP A 102 -12.89 -11.19 -9.47
CA ASP A 102 -13.25 -10.67 -10.80
C ASP A 102 -12.49 -9.40 -11.20
N ILE A 103 -11.75 -8.79 -10.27
CA ILE A 103 -10.93 -7.59 -10.53
C ILE A 103 -9.51 -7.96 -10.94
N VAL A 104 -8.96 -9.00 -10.32
CA VAL A 104 -7.60 -9.49 -10.63
C VAL A 104 -7.59 -10.29 -11.93
N LEU A 105 -6.40 -10.49 -12.51
CA LEU A 105 -6.29 -11.09 -13.83
C LEU A 105 -6.21 -12.62 -13.74
N GLY A 106 -7.10 -13.31 -14.46
CA GLY A 106 -7.03 -14.76 -14.67
C GLY A 106 -7.22 -15.59 -13.40
N PHE A 107 -8.06 -15.14 -12.47
CA PHE A 107 -8.37 -15.88 -11.26
C PHE A 107 -8.99 -17.25 -11.57
N ARG A 108 -8.40 -18.32 -11.03
CA ARG A 108 -8.88 -19.69 -11.20
C ARG A 108 -8.40 -20.62 -10.09
N PRO A 109 -9.01 -21.79 -9.90
CA PRO A 109 -8.41 -22.88 -9.15
C PRO A 109 -7.08 -23.35 -9.78
N MET A 110 -6.19 -23.86 -8.95
CA MET A 110 -5.00 -24.59 -9.41
C MET A 110 -5.40 -25.93 -10.03
N SER A 111 -4.68 -26.32 -11.07
CA SER A 111 -4.72 -27.68 -11.62
C SER A 111 -4.01 -28.67 -10.69
N GLU A 112 -4.27 -29.97 -10.86
CA GLU A 112 -3.60 -31.03 -10.10
C GLU A 112 -2.06 -30.94 -10.21
N ALA A 113 -1.53 -30.67 -11.41
CA ALA A 113 -0.09 -30.53 -11.64
C ALA A 113 0.51 -29.30 -10.94
N GLU A 114 -0.26 -28.23 -10.74
CA GLU A 114 0.16 -27.07 -9.95
C GLU A 114 0.14 -27.37 -8.46
N LEU A 115 -0.89 -28.09 -7.99
CA LEU A 115 -1.02 -28.52 -6.58
C LEU A 115 0.10 -29.48 -6.16
N GLN A 116 0.58 -30.34 -7.07
CA GLN A 116 1.71 -31.25 -6.80
C GLN A 116 3.00 -30.52 -6.39
N LYS A 117 3.15 -29.24 -6.72
CA LYS A 117 4.28 -28.41 -6.26
C LYS A 117 4.20 -28.08 -4.76
N PHE A 118 3.03 -28.26 -4.16
CA PHE A 118 2.71 -27.96 -2.77
C PHE A 118 2.11 -29.21 -2.10
N PRO A 119 2.89 -30.28 -1.84
CA PRO A 119 2.36 -31.59 -1.46
C PRO A 119 1.57 -31.61 -0.13
N GLN A 120 1.72 -30.58 0.70
CA GLN A 120 0.96 -30.41 1.95
C GLN A 120 -0.37 -29.67 1.76
N HIS A 121 -0.66 -29.18 0.55
CA HIS A 121 -1.84 -28.39 0.23
C HIS A 121 -2.79 -29.19 -0.65
N ARG A 122 -4.08 -29.16 -0.30
CA ARG A 122 -5.15 -29.86 -1.05
C ARG A 122 -5.98 -28.93 -1.94
N PHE A 123 -5.75 -27.63 -1.82
CA PHE A 123 -6.45 -26.58 -2.55
C PHE A 123 -5.51 -25.39 -2.74
N GLY A 124 -5.67 -24.70 -3.86
CA GLY A 124 -4.94 -23.50 -4.19
C GLY A 124 -5.60 -22.79 -5.35
N GLN A 125 -5.31 -21.51 -5.48
CA GLN A 125 -5.76 -20.70 -6.60
C GLN A 125 -4.56 -20.13 -7.34
N ALA A 126 -4.79 -19.68 -8.56
CA ALA A 126 -3.81 -18.97 -9.35
C ALA A 126 -4.44 -17.70 -9.90
N PHE A 127 -3.74 -16.59 -9.78
CA PHE A 127 -4.11 -15.32 -10.39
C PHE A 127 -2.89 -14.43 -10.60
N THR A 128 -3.06 -13.38 -11.39
CA THR A 128 -2.08 -12.31 -11.56
C THR A 128 -2.62 -11.02 -10.95
N THR A 129 -1.81 -10.39 -10.11
CA THR A 129 -2.11 -9.08 -9.51
C THR A 129 -0.93 -8.13 -9.71
N LEU A 130 -1.04 -6.94 -9.13
CA LEU A 130 0.02 -5.94 -9.10
C LEU A 130 0.78 -6.03 -7.79
N LYS A 131 2.07 -5.76 -7.89
CA LYS A 131 2.90 -5.43 -6.75
C LYS A 131 3.41 -4.01 -6.91
N CYS A 132 3.23 -3.23 -5.86
CA CYS A 132 3.77 -1.90 -5.67
C CYS A 132 4.98 -1.99 -4.75
N ASP A 133 6.20 -1.90 -5.28
CA ASP A 133 7.38 -1.67 -4.46
C ASP A 133 7.28 -0.27 -3.85
N CYS A 134 6.93 -0.19 -2.56
CA CYS A 134 6.56 1.09 -1.96
C CYS A 134 7.68 2.15 -1.95
N PRO A 135 8.95 1.85 -1.61
CA PRO A 135 10.00 2.87 -1.65
C PRO A 135 10.12 3.61 -3.00
N PRO A 136 10.28 2.92 -4.17
CA PRO A 136 10.28 3.63 -5.45
C PRO A 136 8.94 4.31 -5.76
N TYR A 137 7.80 3.72 -5.37
CA TYR A 137 6.50 4.35 -5.59
C TYR A 137 6.33 5.67 -4.82
N LEU A 138 6.79 5.74 -3.56
CA LEU A 138 6.74 6.97 -2.76
C LEU A 138 7.63 8.05 -3.37
N LEU A 139 8.86 7.71 -3.78
CA LEU A 139 9.76 8.63 -4.47
C LEU A 139 9.18 9.13 -5.80
N TRP A 140 8.48 8.24 -6.53
CA TRP A 140 7.78 8.60 -7.76
C TRP A 140 6.62 9.58 -7.50
N LEU A 141 5.81 9.34 -6.46
CA LEU A 141 4.75 10.28 -6.04
C LEU A 141 5.32 11.64 -5.63
N GLU A 142 6.39 11.66 -4.82
CA GLU A 142 7.07 12.89 -4.43
C GLU A 142 7.59 13.68 -5.64
N LYS A 143 8.20 12.99 -6.62
CA LYS A 143 8.69 13.62 -7.86
C LYS A 143 7.54 14.26 -8.63
N ARG A 144 6.39 13.57 -8.76
CA ARG A 144 5.21 14.10 -9.44
C ARG A 144 4.62 15.31 -8.71
N LEU A 145 4.54 15.25 -7.38
CA LEU A 145 4.08 16.36 -6.55
C LEU A 145 4.98 17.60 -6.69
N LYS A 146 6.31 17.42 -6.62
CA LYS A 146 7.29 18.50 -6.84
C LYS A 146 7.12 19.12 -8.23
N ALA A 147 6.97 18.29 -9.26
CA ALA A 147 6.75 18.75 -10.63
C ALA A 147 5.44 19.53 -10.79
N ALA A 148 4.42 19.20 -10.00
CA ALA A 148 3.16 19.92 -9.94
C ALA A 148 3.18 21.15 -9.01
N GLY A 149 4.35 21.53 -8.46
CA GLY A 149 4.52 22.71 -7.59
C GLY A 149 4.09 22.52 -6.14
N THR A 150 3.75 21.29 -5.72
CA THR A 150 3.42 20.97 -4.32
C THR A 150 4.64 21.18 -3.44
N GLN A 151 4.47 21.94 -2.36
CA GLN A 151 5.52 22.12 -1.36
C GLN A 151 5.55 20.95 -0.38
N MET A 152 6.73 20.53 0.05
CA MET A 152 6.88 19.45 1.02
C MET A 152 7.90 19.83 2.08
N TYR A 153 7.50 19.74 3.35
CA TYR A 153 8.33 20.14 4.48
C TYR A 153 8.45 19.02 5.51
N THR A 154 9.69 18.79 5.94
CA THR A 154 9.95 17.99 7.14
C THR A 154 9.57 18.80 8.37
N ARG A 155 8.34 18.58 8.87
CA ARG A 155 7.75 19.30 10.00
C ARG A 155 6.93 18.32 10.83
N LYS A 156 7.25 18.21 12.12
CA LYS A 156 6.42 17.52 13.09
C LYS A 156 5.26 18.42 13.49
N VAL A 157 4.04 18.00 13.17
CA VAL A 157 2.80 18.66 13.61
C VAL A 157 2.41 18.07 14.95
N ALA A 158 2.44 18.87 16.02
CA ALA A 158 2.13 18.40 17.36
C ALA A 158 0.64 18.51 17.69
N ASP A 159 -0.04 19.46 17.06
CA ASP A 159 -1.49 19.70 17.16
C ASP A 159 -1.98 20.19 15.80
N LEU A 160 -3.08 19.65 15.27
CA LEU A 160 -3.62 20.10 13.98
C LEU A 160 -4.05 21.57 14.00
N TRP A 161 -4.42 22.09 15.18
CA TRP A 161 -4.79 23.48 15.35
C TRP A 161 -3.62 24.43 15.11
N GLU A 162 -2.36 23.99 15.17
CA GLU A 162 -1.23 24.88 14.81
C GLU A 162 -1.29 25.36 13.35
N LEU A 163 -2.01 24.63 12.49
CA LEU A 163 -2.12 24.88 11.05
C LEU A 163 -3.26 25.84 10.68
N HIS A 164 -4.16 26.18 11.62
CA HIS A 164 -5.42 26.91 11.32
C HIS A 164 -5.23 28.31 10.72
N ARG A 165 -4.06 28.94 10.93
CA ARG A 165 -3.76 30.28 10.38
C ARG A 165 -3.10 30.23 9.00
N GLU A 166 -2.51 29.10 8.66
CA GLU A 166 -1.71 28.91 7.43
C GLU A 166 -2.51 28.21 6.33
N TYR A 167 -3.48 27.35 6.72
CA TYR A 167 -4.20 26.48 5.80
C TYR A 167 -5.71 26.56 6.01
N ASP A 168 -6.45 26.55 4.90
CA ASP A 168 -7.92 26.54 4.88
C ASP A 168 -8.47 25.14 5.19
N ILE A 169 -7.77 24.10 4.71
CA ILE A 169 -8.13 22.69 4.91
C ILE A 169 -6.92 21.91 5.38
N VAL A 170 -7.15 21.03 6.36
CA VAL A 170 -6.17 20.03 6.81
C VAL A 170 -6.69 18.63 6.51
N VAL A 171 -5.90 17.84 5.78
CA VAL A 171 -6.15 16.44 5.47
C VAL A 171 -5.23 15.58 6.33
N ASN A 172 -5.80 14.88 7.30
CA ASN A 172 -5.03 14.07 8.24
C ASN A 172 -4.74 12.67 7.65
N CYS A 173 -3.49 12.44 7.25
CA CYS A 173 -3.00 11.16 6.73
C CYS A 173 -1.87 10.58 7.60
N THR A 174 -1.89 10.84 8.92
CA THR A 174 -0.80 10.50 9.85
C THR A 174 -0.72 9.02 10.25
N GLY A 175 -1.60 8.17 9.72
CA GLY A 175 -1.61 6.73 10.02
C GLY A 175 -1.69 6.47 11.53
N MET A 176 -0.76 5.66 12.06
CA MET A 176 -0.71 5.38 13.51
C MET A 176 -0.43 6.62 14.38
N GLY A 177 0.11 7.70 13.80
CA GLY A 177 0.31 8.98 14.51
C GLY A 177 -1.01 9.62 14.95
N ALA A 178 -2.13 9.31 14.29
CA ALA A 178 -3.45 9.82 14.65
C ALA A 178 -3.88 9.41 16.07
N HIS A 179 -3.38 8.29 16.60
CA HIS A 179 -3.63 7.87 17.98
C HIS A 179 -3.21 8.94 19.00
N GLN A 180 -2.08 9.61 18.74
CA GLN A 180 -1.57 10.70 19.57
C GLN A 180 -2.14 12.05 19.13
N LEU A 181 -2.12 12.33 17.82
CA LEU A 181 -2.42 13.66 17.28
C LEU A 181 -3.89 14.08 17.41
N VAL A 182 -4.82 13.14 17.25
CA VAL A 182 -6.28 13.41 17.37
C VAL A 182 -6.95 12.53 18.42
N GLY A 183 -6.16 11.79 19.21
CA GLY A 183 -6.67 10.98 20.32
C GLY A 183 -7.45 9.74 19.91
N ASP A 184 -7.29 9.23 18.68
CA ASP A 184 -8.05 8.06 18.21
C ASP A 184 -7.59 6.77 18.91
N LYS A 185 -8.36 6.36 19.92
CA LYS A 185 -8.08 5.16 20.73
C LYS A 185 -8.52 3.85 20.07
N GLN A 186 -9.20 3.89 18.93
CA GLN A 186 -9.52 2.69 18.16
C GLN A 186 -8.29 2.18 17.38
N LEU A 187 -7.33 3.07 17.10
CA LEU A 187 -6.06 2.71 16.48
C LEU A 187 -5.10 2.06 17.48
N PHE A 188 -4.59 0.88 17.13
CA PHE A 188 -3.56 0.17 17.86
C PHE A 188 -2.56 -0.49 16.89
N PRO A 189 -1.29 -0.63 17.26
CA PRO A 189 -0.29 -1.21 16.37
C PRO A 189 -0.47 -2.72 16.24
N VAL A 190 -0.27 -3.21 15.02
CA VAL A 190 -0.06 -4.64 14.73
C VAL A 190 1.31 -4.76 14.09
N ARG A 191 2.28 -5.27 14.86
CA ARG A 191 3.67 -5.39 14.43
C ARG A 191 3.80 -6.53 13.43
N GLY A 192 4.42 -6.22 12.29
CA GLY A 192 4.81 -7.19 11.27
C GLY A 192 6.30 -7.09 11.01
N GLN A 193 6.96 -8.23 10.91
CA GLN A 193 8.37 -8.36 10.59
C GLN A 193 8.51 -9.12 9.28
N VAL A 194 9.39 -8.62 8.42
CA VAL A 194 9.70 -9.21 7.12
C VAL A 194 11.20 -9.34 6.93
N LEU A 195 11.61 -10.33 6.14
CA LEU A 195 12.97 -10.49 5.65
C LEU A 195 13.02 -10.10 4.17
N LYS A 196 14.05 -9.33 3.79
CA LYS A 196 14.30 -8.94 2.39
C LYS A 196 15.52 -9.70 1.87
N VAL A 197 15.28 -10.72 1.04
CA VAL A 197 16.35 -11.61 0.53
C VAL A 197 16.63 -11.38 -0.95
N HIS A 198 17.84 -11.71 -1.39
CA HIS A 198 18.18 -11.73 -2.81
C HIS A 198 17.97 -13.15 -3.36
N ALA A 199 16.88 -13.34 -4.10
CA ALA A 199 16.51 -14.62 -4.70
C ALA A 199 15.81 -14.37 -6.05
N PRO A 200 16.54 -13.89 -7.08
CA PRO A 200 15.96 -13.46 -8.36
C PRO A 200 15.25 -14.58 -9.14
N TRP A 201 15.50 -15.85 -8.81
CA TRP A 201 14.81 -17.00 -9.39
C TRP A 201 13.37 -17.18 -8.87
N VAL A 202 12.98 -16.50 -7.79
CA VAL A 202 11.60 -16.51 -7.29
C VAL A 202 10.82 -15.44 -8.04
N THR A 203 9.94 -15.88 -8.94
CA THR A 203 9.16 -14.99 -9.82
C THR A 203 7.65 -15.07 -9.61
N GLN A 204 7.20 -15.99 -8.74
CA GLN A 204 5.79 -16.19 -8.40
C GLN A 204 5.58 -15.91 -6.92
N PHE A 205 4.47 -15.29 -6.58
CA PHE A 205 4.11 -15.09 -5.19
C PHE A 205 3.43 -16.32 -4.60
N ILE A 206 3.64 -16.57 -3.30
CA ILE A 206 2.94 -17.60 -2.54
C ILE A 206 2.40 -16.95 -1.28
N ARG A 207 1.13 -17.21 -0.96
CA ARG A 207 0.49 -16.76 0.28
C ARG A 207 -0.34 -17.90 0.84
N ASP A 208 -0.01 -18.36 2.05
CA ASP A 208 -0.89 -19.29 2.75
C ASP A 208 -2.15 -18.56 3.27
N GLY A 209 -3.24 -19.29 3.43
CA GLY A 209 -4.59 -18.75 3.62
C GLY A 209 -4.78 -18.00 4.94
N ASP A 210 -3.99 -18.32 5.96
CA ASP A 210 -3.98 -17.58 7.23
C ASP A 210 -3.28 -16.22 7.11
N GLY A 211 -2.56 -15.98 6.01
CA GLY A 211 -1.75 -14.79 5.77
C GLY A 211 -0.49 -14.70 6.65
N LEU A 212 -0.17 -15.74 7.42
CA LEU A 212 0.99 -15.82 8.31
C LEU A 212 2.20 -16.45 7.64
N THR A 213 2.10 -16.83 6.36
CA THR A 213 3.26 -17.18 5.55
C THR A 213 3.09 -16.60 4.15
N TYR A 214 4.04 -15.77 3.74
CA TYR A 214 4.05 -15.22 2.39
C TYR A 214 5.45 -15.02 1.82
N ILE A 215 5.55 -15.25 0.51
CA ILE A 215 6.74 -15.05 -0.32
C ILE A 215 6.33 -14.15 -1.47
N TYR A 216 6.77 -12.90 -1.45
CA TYR A 216 6.40 -11.89 -2.45
C TYR A 216 7.63 -11.42 -3.22
N PRO A 217 7.81 -11.87 -4.47
CA PRO A 217 8.92 -11.40 -5.30
C PRO A 217 8.71 -9.93 -5.62
N GLY A 218 9.77 -9.12 -5.52
CA GLY A 218 9.79 -7.72 -5.95
C GLY A 218 10.90 -7.48 -6.96
N ILE A 219 11.01 -6.24 -7.45
CA ILE A 219 11.92 -5.91 -8.56
C ILE A 219 13.39 -6.22 -8.21
N HIS A 220 13.81 -5.93 -6.97
CA HIS A 220 15.21 -6.11 -6.53
C HIS A 220 15.39 -7.16 -5.45
N ARG A 221 14.37 -7.40 -4.63
CA ARG A 221 14.42 -8.29 -3.46
C ARG A 221 13.09 -9.03 -3.31
N VAL A 222 13.17 -10.24 -2.78
CA VAL A 222 12.00 -11.02 -2.37
C VAL A 222 11.69 -10.68 -0.92
N THR A 223 10.42 -10.43 -0.63
CA THR A 223 9.92 -10.20 0.73
C THR A 223 9.37 -11.51 1.28
N LEU A 224 9.95 -11.98 2.37
CA LEU A 224 9.45 -13.12 3.14
C LEU A 224 8.82 -12.57 4.42
N GLY A 225 7.62 -12.98 4.75
CA GLY A 225 6.99 -12.53 6.00
C GLY A 225 5.97 -13.51 6.53
N GLY A 226 5.39 -13.13 7.67
CA GLY A 226 4.47 -14.03 8.35
C GLY A 226 4.07 -13.65 9.78
N THR A 227 4.62 -12.59 10.37
CA THR A 227 4.25 -12.20 11.74
C THR A 227 3.12 -11.17 11.76
N ARG A 228 2.25 -11.28 12.76
CA ARG A 228 1.12 -10.38 13.01
C ARG A 228 0.86 -10.25 14.51
N GLU A 229 1.65 -9.44 15.18
CA GLU A 229 1.66 -9.31 16.64
C GLU A 229 0.82 -8.10 17.09
N LYS A 230 -0.35 -8.34 17.69
CA LYS A 230 -1.21 -7.27 18.22
C LYS A 230 -0.65 -6.72 19.54
N GLY A 231 -0.67 -5.40 19.72
CA GLY A 231 -0.35 -4.78 21.01
C GLY A 231 1.13 -4.73 21.37
N SER A 232 2.03 -5.18 20.48
CA SER A 232 3.46 -4.90 20.62
C SER A 232 3.67 -3.42 20.35
N GLN A 233 3.94 -2.64 21.40
CA GLN A 233 4.47 -1.28 21.23
C GLN A 233 5.86 -1.40 20.60
N LEU A 234 6.15 -0.56 19.60
CA LEU A 234 7.52 -0.34 19.16
C LEU A 234 8.22 0.43 20.30
N LEU A 235 9.25 -0.18 20.88
CA LEU A 235 10.19 0.53 21.75
C LEU A 235 10.91 1.63 20.95
#